data_AF-A0A9X8YM43-F1
#
_entry.id   AF-A0A9X8YM43-F1
#
_cell.length_a   1.000
_cell.length_b   1.000
_cell.length_c   1.000
_cell.angle_alpha   90.00
_cell.angle_beta   90.00
_cell.angle_gamma   90.00
#
_symmetry.space_group_name_H-M   'P 1'
#
loop_
_entity.id
_entity.type
_entity.pdbx_description
1 polymer ?
#
loop_
_entity_poly.entity_id
_entity_poly.type
_entity_poly.pdbx_seq_one_letter_code
_entity_poly.pdbx_strand_id
1 'polypeptide(L)' 'ADRTAITVTLVANQPLRTPPSKHIRSLQVAAGFNVADNEIVRRCEAGDLVITADIPLAAEVIEKGAVALN' A
#
# COMPACT_ATOMS: atom_id res chain seq x y z
N ALA A 1 -6.44 12.28 -2.78
CA ALA A 1 -5.17 12.69 -2.12
C ALA A 1 -5.09 14.21 -1.93
N ASP A 2 -5.46 15.02 -2.93
CA ASP A 2 -5.26 16.48 -2.87
C ASP A 2 -5.98 17.20 -1.72
N ARG A 3 -7.18 16.73 -1.32
CA ARG A 3 -7.92 17.32 -0.19
C ARG A 3 -7.16 17.24 1.13
N THR A 4 -6.49 16.12 1.40
CA THR A 4 -5.78 15.88 2.67
C THR A 4 -4.27 16.07 2.55
N ALA A 5 -3.76 16.23 1.33
CA ALA A 5 -2.33 16.31 1.01
C ALA A 5 -1.51 15.12 1.53
N ILE A 6 -2.15 13.98 1.82
CA ILE A 6 -1.49 12.75 2.29
C ILE A 6 -0.91 12.00 1.09
N THR A 7 0.36 11.62 1.20
CA THR A 7 1.03 10.78 0.20
C THR A 7 0.45 9.37 0.24
N VAL A 8 0.00 8.87 -0.91
CA VAL A 8 -0.53 7.53 -1.10
C VAL A 8 0.36 6.81 -2.11
N THR A 9 0.85 5.63 -1.75
CA THR A 9 1.56 4.73 -2.66
C THR A 9 0.68 3.53 -2.96
N LEU A 10 0.24 3.39 -4.20
CA LEU A 10 -0.48 2.23 -4.68
C LEU A 10 0.50 1.21 -5.23
N VAL A 11 0.50 -0.01 -4.68
CA VAL A 11 1.38 -1.10 -5.09
C VAL A 11 0.55 -2.14 -5.86
N ALA A 12 0.97 -2.50 -7.07
CA ALA A 12 0.27 -3.50 -7.87
C ALA A 12 1.21 -4.23 -8.83
N ASN A 13 0.87 -5.46 -9.20
CA ASN A 13 1.58 -6.24 -10.20
C ASN A 13 1.20 -5.88 -11.66
N GLN A 14 0.38 -4.83 -11.82
CA GLN A 14 -0.08 -4.32 -13.10
C GLN A 14 -0.12 -2.78 -13.09
N PRO A 15 -0.10 -2.13 -14.26
CA PRO A 15 -0.21 -0.68 -14.34
C PRO A 15 -1.54 -0.19 -13.76
N LEU A 16 -1.47 0.80 -12.86
CA LEU A 16 -2.64 1.47 -12.31
C LEU A 16 -2.80 2.84 -12.96
N ARG A 17 -4.00 3.14 -13.47
CA ARG A 17 -4.36 4.51 -13.87
C ARG A 17 -4.78 5.28 -12.62
N THR A 18 -4.12 6.40 -12.36
CA THR A 18 -4.45 7.28 -11.24
C THR A 18 -4.72 8.70 -11.74
N PRO A 19 -5.58 9.47 -11.05
CA PRO A 19 -5.71 10.90 -11.30
C PRO A 19 -4.36 11.62 -11.11
N PRO A 20 -4.06 12.66 -11.92
CA PRO A 20 -2.83 13.42 -11.75
C PRO A 20 -2.83 14.12 -10.39
N SER A 21 -1.91 13.72 -9.51
CA SER A 21 -1.71 14.34 -8.20
C SER A 21 -0.27 14.13 -7.77
N LYS A 22 0.35 15.18 -7.20
CA LYS A 22 1.70 15.08 -6.61
C LYS A 22 1.76 14.16 -5.39
N HIS A 23 0.60 13.85 -4.81
CA HIS A 23 0.45 13.03 -3.61
C HIS A 23 0.16 11.56 -3.93
N ILE A 24 -0.05 11.20 -5.20
CA ILE A 24 -0.29 9.80 -5.59
C ILE A 24 0.94 9.27 -6.28
N ARG A 25 1.45 8.14 -5.80
CA ARG A 25 2.46 7.34 -6.50
C ARG A 25 1.90 5.96 -6.80
N SER A 26 2.28 5.43 -7.96
CA SER A 26 1.99 4.05 -8.34
C SER A 26 3.31 3.32 -8.48
N LEU A 27 3.45 2.23 -7.73
CA LEU A 27 4.58 1.33 -7.78
C LEU A 27 4.12 0.02 -8.43
N GLN A 28 4.64 -0.23 -9.64
CA GLN A 28 4.44 -1.52 -10.28
C GLN A 28 5.49 -2.51 -9.78
N VAL A 29 5.05 -3.64 -9.26
CA VAL A 29 5.90 -4.78 -8.89
C VAL A 29 5.86 -5.86 -9.95
N ALA A 30 6.75 -6.85 -9.83
CA ALA A 30 6.72 -8.02 -10.70
C ALA A 30 5.40 -8.79 -10.58
N ALA A 31 5.03 -9.52 -11.63
CA ALA A 31 3.94 -10.46 -11.57
C ALA A 31 4.28 -11.61 -10.61
N GLY A 32 3.26 -12.12 -9.92
CA GLY A 32 3.40 -13.22 -8.96
C GLY A 32 2.39 -13.10 -7.83
N PHE A 33 2.19 -14.21 -7.14
CA PHE A 33 1.35 -14.28 -5.95
C PHE A 33 2.04 -13.55 -4.78
N ASN A 34 1.29 -12.77 -4.00
CA ASN A 34 1.74 -12.00 -2.84
C ASN A 34 2.90 -11.01 -3.07
N VAL A 35 3.32 -10.77 -4.31
CA VAL A 35 4.46 -9.86 -4.58
C VAL A 35 4.12 -8.42 -4.15
N ALA A 36 2.88 -7.99 -4.38
CA ALA A 36 2.42 -6.68 -3.93
C ALA A 36 2.36 -6.58 -2.41
N ASP A 37 1.83 -7.62 -1.75
CA ASP A 37 1.69 -7.69 -0.29
C ASP A 37 3.07 -7.65 0.38
N ASN A 38 4.01 -8.46 -0.11
CA ASN A 38 5.39 -8.46 0.36
C ASN A 38 6.05 -7.07 0.22
N GLU A 39 5.80 -6.36 -0.88
CA GLU A 39 6.34 -5.02 -1.08
C GLU A 39 5.68 -3.97 -0.17
N ILE A 40 4.37 -4.11 0.10
CA ILE A 40 3.65 -3.29 1.08
C ILE A 40 4.27 -3.51 2.46
N VAL A 41 4.36 -4.75 2.93
CA VAL A 41 4.96 -5.10 4.23
C VAL A 41 6.40 -4.61 4.29
N ARG A 42 7.21 -4.79 3.24
CA ARG A 42 8.60 -4.31 3.20
C ARG A 42 8.71 -2.80 3.42
N ARG A 43 7.83 -2.01 2.80
CA ARG A 43 7.84 -0.54 2.88
C ARG A 43 7.13 0.02 4.10
N CYS A 44 6.23 -0.76 4.70
CA CYS A 44 5.43 -0.32 5.83
C CYS A 44 6.32 0.02 7.02
N GLU A 45 6.08 1.16 7.64
CA GLU A 45 6.71 1.59 8.88
C GLU A 45 5.65 1.76 9.98
N ALA A 46 6.09 1.83 11.24
CA ALA A 46 5.19 2.04 12.36
C ALA A 46 4.45 3.38 12.21
N GLY A 47 3.13 3.37 12.38
CA GLY A 47 2.27 4.55 12.19
C GLY A 47 1.73 4.73 10.76
N ASP A 48 2.13 3.89 9.80
CA ASP A 48 1.51 3.89 8.47
C ASP A 48 0.05 3.39 8.52
N LEU A 49 -0.72 3.77 7.51
CA LEU A 49 -2.07 3.25 7.26
C LEU A 49 -2.07 2.40 5.99
N VAL A 50 -2.47 1.14 6.13
CA VAL A 50 -2.61 0.18 5.03
C VAL A 50 -4.09 -0.15 4.85
N ILE A 51 -4.61 0.09 3.63
CA ILE A 51 -5.99 -0.26 3.26
C ILE A 51 -5.97 -1.65 2.62
N THR A 52 -6.57 -2.65 3.27
CA THR A 52 -6.60 -4.02 2.76
C THR A 52 -7.78 -4.83 3.30
N ALA A 53 -8.26 -5.78 2.49
CA ALA A 53 -9.20 -6.81 2.90
C ALA A 53 -8.56 -8.19 3.11
N ASP A 54 -7.27 -8.30 2.82
CA ASP A 54 -6.52 -9.52 3.04
C ASP A 54 -6.09 -9.61 4.50
N ILE A 55 -6.63 -10.61 5.20
CA ILE A 55 -6.39 -10.84 6.64
C ILE A 55 -4.92 -11.17 6.91
N PRO A 56 -4.26 -12.08 6.15
CA PRO A 56 -2.81 -12.27 6.20
C PRO A 56 -2.00 -10.97 6.12
N LEU A 57 -2.18 -10.16 5.07
CA LEU A 57 -1.47 -8.88 4.93
C LEU A 57 -1.75 -7.93 6.11
N ALA A 58 -3.01 -7.85 6.56
CA ALA A 58 -3.38 -7.01 7.69
C ALA A 58 -2.63 -7.40 8.98
N ALA A 59 -2.46 -8.70 9.24
CA ALA A 59 -1.70 -9.19 10.39
C ALA A 59 -0.23 -8.75 10.32
N GLU A 60 0.42 -8.94 9.17
CA GLU A 60 1.84 -8.60 8.99
C GLU A 60 2.12 -7.10 9.18
N VAL A 61 1.24 -6.22 8.69
CA VAL A 61 1.43 -4.77 8.87
C VAL A 61 1.16 -4.32 10.30
N ILE A 62 0.20 -4.95 11.00
CA ILE A 62 -0.05 -4.70 12.43
C ILE A 62 1.16 -5.12 13.28
N GLU A 63 1.80 -6.26 12.96
CA GLU A 63 3.03 -6.70 13.63
C GLU A 63 4.16 -5.68 13.48
N LYS A 64 4.19 -4.91 12.39
CA LYS A 64 5.13 -3.81 12.16
C LYS A 64 4.74 -2.49 12.84
N GLY A 65 3.61 -2.45 13.56
CA GLY A 65 3.10 -1.25 14.23
C GLY A 65 2.36 -0.28 13.32
N ALA A 66 1.94 -0.73 12.14
CA ALA A 66 1.05 0.03 11.27
C ALA A 66 -0.43 -0.27 11.55
N VAL A 67 -1.31 0.55 10.99
CA VAL A 67 -2.76 0.39 11.08
C VAL A 67 -3.28 -0.26 9.81
N ALA A 68 -3.99 -1.38 9.95
CA ALA A 68 -4.77 -1.96 8.85
C ALA A 68 -6.22 -1.47 8.90
N LEU A 69 -6.77 -1.07 7.75
CA LEU A 69 -8.16 -0.67 7.59
C LEU A 69 -8.80 -1.39 6.39
N ASN A 70 -10.05 -1.83 6.56
CA ASN A 70 -10.84 -2.51 5.55
C ASN A 70 -11.80 -1.55 4.83
#